data_AF-A0A1E7HWC3-F1
#
_entry.id   AF-A0A1E7HWC3-F1
#
_cell.length_a   1.000
_cell.length_b   1.000
_cell.length_c   1.000
_cell.angle_alpha   90.00
_cell.angle_beta   90.00
_cell.angle_gamma   90.00
#
_symmetry.space_group_name_H-M   'P 1'
#
loop_
_entity.id
_entity.type
_entity.pdbx_description
1 polymer ?
#
loop_
_entity_poly.entity_id
_entity_poly.type
_entity_poly.pdbx_seq_one_letter_code
_entity_poly.pdbx_strand_id
1 'polypeptide(L)' 'MGSIKHKVDQQSGASVHREVPEMRSTDDFDVSKMSIETRKAWGRVCDTGGATPEDFKHVFASIMSSSVVEGVLK' A
#
# COMPACT_ATOMS: atom_id res chain seq x y z
N MET A 1 5.59 -0.86 -17.96
CA MET A 1 5.86 -2.27 -17.59
C MET A 1 6.04 -2.29 -16.08
N GLY A 2 5.28 -3.10 -15.34
CA GLY A 2 5.38 -3.15 -13.87
C GLY A 2 6.65 -3.89 -13.45
N SER A 3 7.40 -3.34 -12.50
CA SER A 3 8.56 -4.00 -11.93
C SER A 3 8.13 -5.16 -11.02
N ILE A 4 8.78 -6.31 -11.14
CA ILE A 4 8.48 -7.54 -10.38
C ILE A 4 9.72 -7.85 -9.55
N LYS A 5 9.55 -7.98 -8.22
CA LYS A 5 10.59 -8.42 -7.30
C LYS A 5 10.56 -9.93 -7.17
N HIS A 6 11.67 -10.58 -7.51
CA HIS A 6 11.88 -11.99 -7.22
C HIS A 6 12.31 -12.17 -5.77
N LYS A 7 11.49 -12.85 -4.96
CA LYS A 7 11.79 -13.17 -3.57
C LYS A 7 12.05 -14.67 -3.43
N VAL A 8 13.14 -15.02 -2.76
CA VAL A 8 13.47 -16.41 -2.43
C VAL A 8 13.40 -16.56 -0.92
N ASP A 9 12.45 -17.35 -0.44
CA ASP A 9 12.33 -17.71 0.98
C ASP A 9 12.92 -19.11 1.18
N GLN A 10 14.01 -19.21 1.95
CA GLN A 10 14.58 -20.49 2.38
C GLN A 10 13.75 -21.06 3.53
N GLN A 11 13.18 -22.24 3.32
CA GLN A 11 12.57 -23.06 4.36
C GLN A 11 13.43 -24.30 4.60
N SER A 12 13.31 -24.93 5.78
CA SER A 12 14.07 -26.14 6.10
C SER A 12 13.79 -27.24 5.05
N GLY A 13 14.78 -27.52 4.20
CA GLY A 13 14.70 -28.53 3.14
C GLY A 13 14.23 -28.05 1.76
N ALA A 14 13.83 -26.78 1.56
CA ALA A 14 13.38 -26.28 0.26
C ALA A 14 13.60 -24.77 0.07
N SER A 15 13.78 -24.34 -1.18
CA SER A 15 13.80 -22.93 -1.56
C SER A 15 12.50 -22.60 -2.30
N VAL A 16 11.71 -21.66 -1.76
CA VAL A 16 10.46 -21.23 -2.36
C VAL A 16 10.70 -19.92 -3.11
N HIS A 17 10.54 -19.97 -4.43
CA HIS A 17 10.67 -18.81 -5.31
C HIS A 17 9.29 -18.18 -5.53
N ARG A 18 9.18 -16.87 -5.30
CA ARG A 18 7.94 -16.11 -5.51
C ARG A 18 8.25 -14.83 -6.27
N GLU A 19 7.49 -14.58 -7.32
CA GLU A 19 7.45 -13.29 -7.99
C GLU A 19 6.40 -12.42 -7.29
N VAL A 20 6.86 -11.33 -6.68
CA VAL A 20 5.99 -10.38 -5.99
C VAL A 20 6.02 -9.08 -6.78
N PRO A 21 4.86 -8.52 -7.15
CA PRO A 21 4.82 -7.17 -7.74
C PRO A 21 5.61 -6.22 -6.86
N GLU A 22 6.50 -5.41 -7.44
CA GLU A 22 7.22 -4.43 -6.66
C GLU A 22 6.21 -3.51 -5.98
N MET A 23 6.24 -3.49 -4.64
CA MET A 23 5.47 -2.50 -3.89
C MET A 23 5.95 -1.12 -4.32
N ARG A 24 5.04 -0.33 -4.87
CA ARG A 24 5.28 1.06 -5.20
C ARG A 24 5.73 1.80 -3.96
N SER A 25 6.81 2.55 -4.09
CA SER A 25 7.27 3.47 -3.06
C SER A 25 6.34 4.68 -3.01
N THR A 26 6.43 5.46 -1.93
CA THR A 26 5.71 6.74 -1.80
C THR A 26 6.08 7.71 -2.93
N ASP A 27 7.29 7.60 -3.46
CA ASP A 27 7.81 8.47 -4.53
C ASP A 27 7.19 8.14 -5.90
N ASP A 28 6.65 6.92 -6.06
CA ASP A 28 5.97 6.47 -7.28
C ASP A 28 4.51 6.98 -7.38
N PHE A 29 3.99 7.58 -6.31
CA PHE A 29 2.65 8.16 -6.29
C PHE A 29 2.70 9.67 -6.48
N ASP A 30 1.99 10.17 -7.51
CA ASP A 30 1.79 11.61 -7.70
C ASP A 30 0.84 12.17 -6.64
N VAL A 31 1.40 12.45 -5.47
CA VAL A 31 0.70 12.99 -4.30
C VAL A 31 0.34 14.46 -4.45
N SER A 32 0.74 15.14 -5.53
CA SER A 32 0.45 16.56 -5.76
C SER A 32 -1.05 16.84 -5.91
N LYS A 33 -1.80 15.85 -6.41
CA LYS A 33 -3.25 15.91 -6.58
C LYS A 33 -4.04 15.45 -5.35
N MET A 34 -3.34 14.98 -4.32
CA MET A 34 -3.95 14.49 -3.09
C MET A 34 -4.09 15.61 -2.07
N SER A 35 -5.18 15.57 -1.31
CA SER A 35 -5.36 16.49 -0.19
C SER A 35 -4.24 16.31 0.84
N ILE A 36 -4.01 17.35 1.64
CA ILE A 36 -2.97 17.34 2.68
C ILE A 36 -3.29 16.24 3.71
N GLU A 37 -4.57 15.99 3.99
CA GLU A 37 -5.01 14.92 4.89
C GLU A 37 -4.63 13.55 4.35
N THR A 38 -4.90 13.28 3.07
CA THR A 38 -4.59 11.98 2.47
C THR A 38 -3.09 11.72 2.38
N ARG A 39 -2.28 12.75 2.15
CA ARG A 39 -0.80 12.64 2.18
C ARG A 39 -0.28 12.25 3.56
N LYS A 40 -0.81 12.88 4.62
CA LYS A 40 -0.43 12.54 6.01
C LYS A 40 -0.84 11.12 6.36
N ALA A 41 -2.04 10.70 5.95
CA ALA A 41 -2.51 9.34 6.13
C ALA A 41 -1.59 8.32 5.44
N TRP A 42 -1.17 8.61 4.20
CA TRP A 42 -0.23 7.77 3.45
C TRP A 42 1.11 7.58 4.18
N GLY A 43 1.70 8.65 4.70
CA GLY A 43 2.95 8.56 5.48
C GLY A 43 2.81 7.74 6.77
N ARG A 44 1.63 7.79 7.42
CA ARG A 44 1.33 6.96 8.60
C ARG A 44 1.16 5.48 8.26
N VAL A 45 0.55 5.18 7.13
CA VAL A 45 0.30 3.80 6.66
C VAL A 45 1.58 3.14 6.15
N CYS A 46 2.38 3.85 5.35
CA CYS A 46 3.48 3.22 4.61
C CYS A 46 4.86 3.39 5.24
N ASP A 47 5.07 4.43 6.06
CA ASP A 47 6.43 4.85 6.45
C ASP A 47 6.66 4.76 7.97
N THR A 48 5.79 5.42 8.75
CA THR A 48 6.03 5.61 10.19
C THR A 48 5.47 4.51 11.09
N GLY A 49 4.48 3.74 10.63
CA GLY A 49 3.85 2.71 11.44
C GLY A 49 3.06 3.30 12.62
N GLY A 50 1.80 3.62 12.38
CA GLY A 50 0.91 4.19 13.40
C GLY A 50 -0.45 4.59 12.84
N ALA A 51 -0.86 3.95 11.75
CA ALA A 51 -2.07 4.31 11.03
C ALA A 51 -3.33 3.96 11.84
N THR A 52 -4.28 4.88 11.87
CA THR A 52 -5.63 4.64 12.39
C THR A 52 -6.53 4.09 11.29
N PRO A 53 -7.69 3.49 11.64
CA PRO A 53 -8.68 3.09 10.63
C PRO A 53 -9.12 4.23 9.70
N GLU A 54 -9.16 5.47 10.20
CA GLU A 54 -9.44 6.65 9.37
C GLU A 54 -8.34 6.93 8.35
N ASP A 55 -7.07 6.72 8.69
CA ASP A 55 -5.97 6.87 7.75
C ASP A 55 -6.12 5.92 6.56
N PHE A 56 -6.47 4.65 6.83
CA PHE A 56 -6.76 3.68 5.77
C PHE A 56 -7.98 4.08 4.94
N LYS A 57 -9.02 4.64 5.55
CA LYS A 57 -10.19 5.15 4.83
C LYS A 57 -9.81 6.27 3.86
N HIS A 58 -8.99 7.22 4.30
CA HIS A 58 -8.50 8.31 3.43
C HIS A 58 -7.63 7.79 2.29
N VAL A 59 -6.72 6.87 2.58
CA VAL A 59 -5.85 6.26 1.56
C VAL A 59 -6.68 5.49 0.54
N PHE A 60 -7.58 4.61 0.97
CA PHE A 60 -8.40 3.80 0.08
C PHE A 60 -9.40 4.64 -0.72
N ALA A 61 -9.99 5.69 -0.15
CA ALA A 61 -10.88 6.59 -0.88
C ALA A 61 -10.17 7.39 -1.97
N SER A 62 -8.83 7.48 -1.94
CA SER A 62 -8.05 8.14 -3.00
C SER A 62 -7.80 7.28 -4.24
N ILE A 63 -8.03 5.95 -4.13
CA ILE A 63 -7.75 4.98 -5.20
C ILE A 63 -8.96 4.11 -5.56
N MET A 64 -9.98 4.05 -4.71
CA MET A 64 -11.18 3.22 -4.86
C MET A 64 -12.44 4.05 -4.60
N SER A 65 -13.58 3.62 -5.15
CA SER A 65 -14.87 4.26 -4.88
C SER A 65 -15.30 4.07 -3.43
N SER A 66 -16.02 5.03 -2.86
CA SER A 66 -16.52 5.00 -1.48
C SER A 66 -17.24 3.70 -1.12
N SER A 67 -18.04 3.16 -2.03
CA SER A 67 -18.75 1.87 -1.86
C SER A 67 -17.81 0.68 -1.62
N VAL A 68 -16.66 0.65 -2.29
CA VAL A 68 -15.67 -0.42 -2.13
C VAL A 68 -14.89 -0.23 -0.82
N VAL A 69 -14.54 1.02 -0.50
CA VAL A 69 -13.83 1.34 0.76
C VAL A 69 -14.65 0.93 1.99
N GLU A 70 -15.96 1.24 1.99
CA GLU A 70 -16.86 0.83 3.08
C GLU A 70 -17.05 -0.68 3.17
N GLY A 71 -16.94 -1.40 2.04
CA GLY A 71 -17.00 -2.86 2.03
C GLY A 71 -15.75 -3.52 2.60
N VAL A 72 -14.57 -2.93 2.37
CA VAL A 72 -13.26 -3.47 2.80
C VAL A 72 -12.96 -3.15 4.27
N LEU A 73 -13.42 -2.00 4.79
CA LEU A 73 -13.14 -1.55 6.16
C LEU A 73 -14.23 -1.95 7.19
N LYS A 74 -15.08 -2.92 6.87
CA LYS A 74 -16.01 -3.56 7.82
C LYS A 74 -15.28 -4.51 8.75
#